data_AF-A0A2P5VJP8-F1
#
_entry.id   AF-A0A2P5VJP8-F1
#
_cell.length_a   1.000
_cell.length_b   1.000
_cell.length_c   1.000
_cell.angle_alpha   90.00
_cell.angle_beta   90.00
_cell.angle_gamma   90.00
#
_symmetry.space_group_name_H-M   'P 1'
#
loop_
_entity.id
_entity.type
_entity.pdbx_description
1 polymer ?
#
loop_
_entity_poly.entity_id
_entity_poly.type
_entity_poly.pdbx_seq_one_letter_code
_entity_poly.pdbx_strand_id
1 'polypeptide(L)' 'MEITTGRPVTMAPHGMVTSPHSIASAAGVDVLRAGGSAIDAAISTAAVLGVVYPHMTGVGGDAFWLIHDGGGSVNLF' A
#
# COMPACT_ATOMS: atom_id res chain seq x y z
N MET A 1 -19.91 9.79 18.01
CA MET A 1 -18.72 10.67 17.93
C MET A 1 -18.53 10.98 16.46
N GLU A 2 -18.78 12.23 16.04
CA GLU A 2 -18.63 12.64 14.64
C GLU A 2 -17.16 13.05 14.43
N ILE A 3 -16.39 12.20 13.77
CA ILE A 3 -14.97 12.46 13.49
C ILE A 3 -14.89 13.21 12.15
N THR A 4 -14.63 14.52 12.21
CA THR A 4 -14.33 15.33 11.02
C THR A 4 -12.86 15.14 10.64
N THR A 5 -12.59 14.58 9.46
CA THR A 5 -11.24 14.38 8.92
C THR A 5 -10.97 15.29 7.71
N GLY A 6 -9.71 15.50 7.35
CA GLY A 6 -9.32 16.38 6.24
C GLY A 6 -9.60 15.83 4.83
N ARG A 7 -10.12 14.61 4.71
CA ARG A 7 -10.48 13.95 3.44
C ARG A 7 -11.73 13.10 3.64
N PRO A 8 -12.65 13.03 2.67
CA PRO A 8 -13.78 12.12 2.77
C PRO A 8 -13.32 10.66 2.81
N VAL A 9 -14.14 9.79 3.37
CA VAL A 9 -13.91 8.35 3.34
C VAL A 9 -13.88 7.89 1.88
N THR A 10 -12.78 7.28 1.47
CA THR A 10 -12.63 6.74 0.12
C THR A 10 -13.20 5.34 0.08
N MET A 11 -14.07 5.07 -0.90
CA MET A 11 -14.67 3.75 -1.11
C MET A 11 -14.14 3.15 -2.41
N ALA A 12 -13.64 1.91 -2.37
CA ALA A 12 -13.07 1.23 -3.52
C ALA A 12 -13.46 -0.26 -3.53
N PRO A 13 -14.48 -0.68 -4.31
CA PRO A 13 -15.06 -2.02 -4.22
C PRO A 13 -14.16 -3.16 -4.70
N HIS A 14 -13.08 -2.86 -5.44
CA HIS A 14 -12.19 -3.87 -6.03
C HIS A 14 -10.80 -3.92 -5.38
N GLY A 15 -10.37 -2.85 -4.69
CA GLY A 15 -9.04 -2.75 -4.12
C GLY A 15 -8.65 -1.32 -3.78
N MET A 16 -7.81 -1.16 -2.76
CA MET A 16 -7.34 0.14 -2.26
C MET A 16 -5.87 0.05 -1.88
N VAL A 17 -5.11 1.10 -2.18
CA VAL A 17 -3.72 1.27 -1.71
C VAL A 17 -3.61 2.60 -0.99
N THR A 18 -2.95 2.61 0.16
CA THR A 18 -2.68 3.81 0.95
C THR A 18 -1.19 3.87 1.30
N SER A 19 -0.61 5.06 1.24
CA SER A 19 0.81 5.28 1.50
C SER A 19 1.04 6.78 1.84
N PRO A 20 2.20 7.16 2.41
CA PRO A 20 2.49 8.56 2.73
C PRO A 20 2.70 9.45 1.50
N HIS A 21 2.86 8.88 0.31
CA HIS A 21 3.13 9.63 -0.92
C HIS A 21 2.15 9.25 -2.04
N SER A 22 1.45 10.23 -2.63
CA SER A 22 0.40 9.99 -3.62
C SER A 22 0.87 9.19 -4.84
N ILE A 23 2.07 9.47 -5.36
CA ILE A 23 2.67 8.73 -6.48
C ILE A 23 2.88 7.24 -6.14
N ALA A 24 3.28 6.92 -4.91
CA ALA A 24 3.48 5.52 -4.51
C ALA A 24 2.15 4.76 -4.34
N SER A 25 1.11 5.44 -3.83
CA SER A 25 -0.25 4.88 -3.80
C SER A 25 -0.77 4.64 -5.22
N ALA A 26 -0.53 5.57 -6.15
CA ALA A 26 -0.95 5.43 -7.54
C ALA A 26 -0.27 4.24 -8.24
N ALA A 27 1.04 4.06 -8.03
CA ALA A 27 1.76 2.91 -8.59
C ALA A 27 1.21 1.56 -8.12
N GLY A 28 0.89 1.43 -6.83
CA GLY A 28 0.24 0.22 -6.32
C GLY A 28 -1.15 0.00 -6.91
N VAL A 29 -1.94 1.07 -7.08
CA VAL A 29 -3.26 1.00 -7.75
C VAL A 29 -3.13 0.55 -9.20
N ASP A 30 -2.11 1.01 -9.92
CA ASP A 30 -1.89 0.61 -11.32
C ASP A 30 -1.53 -0.88 -11.42
N VAL A 31 -0.78 -1.44 -10.46
CA VAL A 31 -0.53 -2.89 -10.37
C VAL A 31 -1.81 -3.68 -10.08
N LEU A 32 -2.67 -3.21 -9.17
CA LEU A 32 -3.98 -3.84 -8.94
C LEU A 32 -4.84 -3.81 -10.19
N ARG A 33 -4.86 -2.69 -10.93
CA ARG A 33 -5.57 -2.55 -12.20
C ARG A 33 -5.03 -3.47 -13.29
N ALA A 34 -3.74 -3.77 -13.26
CA ALA A 34 -3.10 -4.74 -14.15
C ALA A 34 -3.40 -6.20 -13.78
N GLY A 35 -4.18 -6.46 -12.72
CA GLY A 35 -4.54 -7.80 -12.26
C GLY A 35 -3.53 -8.40 -11.27
N GLY A 36 -2.61 -7.59 -10.72
CA GLY A 36 -1.70 -8.01 -9.67
C GLY A 36 -2.40 -8.26 -8.34
N SER A 37 -1.75 -9.05 -7.48
CA SER A 37 -2.23 -9.32 -6.12
C SER A 37 -1.99 -8.13 -5.18
N ALA A 38 -2.56 -8.21 -3.97
CA ALA A 38 -2.29 -7.23 -2.92
C ALA A 38 -0.80 -7.16 -2.54
N ILE A 39 -0.08 -8.28 -2.64
CA ILE A 39 1.37 -8.35 -2.37
C ILE A 39 2.13 -7.64 -3.49
N ASP A 40 1.78 -7.86 -4.76
CA ASP A 40 2.43 -7.19 -5.90
C ASP A 40 2.25 -5.67 -5.81
N ALA A 41 1.05 -5.22 -5.44
CA ALA A 41 0.75 -3.81 -5.23
C ALA A 41 1.58 -3.22 -4.09
N ALA A 42 1.72 -3.94 -2.96
CA ALA A 42 2.54 -3.51 -1.84
C ALA A 42 4.04 -3.42 -2.20
N ILE A 43 4.57 -4.39 -2.95
CA ILE A 43 5.97 -4.36 -3.44
C ILE A 43 6.19 -3.15 -4.36
N SER A 44 5.26 -2.90 -5.28
CA SER A 44 5.32 -1.73 -6.17
C SER A 44 5.31 -0.41 -5.39
N THR A 45 4.38 -0.26 -4.45
CA THR A 45 4.31 0.92 -3.58
C THR A 45 5.59 1.10 -2.77
N ALA A 46 6.15 0.05 -2.17
CA ALA A 46 7.39 0.12 -1.41
C ALA A 46 8.60 0.52 -2.28
N ALA A 47 8.71 -0.05 -3.48
CA ALA A 47 9.76 0.29 -4.43
C ALA A 47 9.71 1.76 -4.85
N VAL A 48 8.51 2.29 -5.12
CA VAL A 48 8.32 3.70 -5.46
C VAL A 48 8.59 4.60 -4.25
N LEU A 49 8.17 4.23 -3.03
CA LEU A 49 8.51 4.96 -1.80
C LEU A 49 10.02 5.10 -1.62
N GLY A 50 10.80 4.06 -1.92
CA GLY A 50 12.27 4.14 -1.87
C GLY A 50 12.87 5.23 -2.76
N VAL A 51 12.14 5.70 -3.78
CA VAL A 51 12.55 6.78 -4.69
C VAL A 51 11.92 8.12 -4.29
N VAL A 52 10.62 8.16 -4.07
CA VAL A 52 9.87 9.42 -3.85
C VAL A 52 9.79 9.84 -2.38
N TYR A 53 10.18 8.94 -1.47
CA TYR A 53 10.16 9.13 -0.02
C TYR A 53 11.46 8.58 0.63
N PRO A 54 12.66 9.00 0.13
CA PRO A 54 13.94 8.34 0.42
C PRO A 54 14.47 8.59 1.83
N HIS A 55 14.03 9.65 2.51
CA HIS A 55 14.43 9.97 3.89
C HIS A 55 13.78 9.03 4.93
N MET A 56 12.84 8.19 4.50
CA MET A 56 12.08 7.28 5.37
C MET A 56 12.10 5.82 4.90
N THR A 57 12.36 5.58 3.62
CA THR A 57 12.35 4.23 3.04
C THR A 57 13.45 4.09 1.98
N GLY A 58 14.01 2.89 1.81
CA GLY A 58 15.04 2.63 0.81
C GLY A 58 15.40 1.16 0.71
N VAL A 59 16.06 0.77 -0.39
CA VAL A 59 16.37 -0.64 -0.71
C VAL A 59 17.30 -1.32 0.31
N GLY A 60 18.15 -0.56 0.99
CA GLY A 60 19.04 -1.07 2.04
C GLY A 60 18.45 -1.07 3.44
N GLY A 61 17.15 -0.75 3.58
CA GLY A 61 16.45 -0.75 4.86
C GLY A 61 15.92 -2.13 5.25
N ASP A 62 14.87 -2.13 6.07
CA ASP A 62 14.10 -3.30 6.45
C ASP A 62 12.63 -3.15 6.02
N ALA A 63 11.87 -4.23 6.14
CA ALA A 63 10.44 -4.19 5.98
C ALA A 63 9.80 -5.33 6.79
N PHE A 64 8.72 -5.01 7.51
CA PHE A 64 7.88 -5.98 8.21
C PHE A 64 6.50 -6.00 7.57
N TRP A 65 5.99 -7.19 7.27
CA TRP A 65 4.78 -7.37 6.47
C TRP A 65 3.77 -8.20 7.23
N LEU A 66 2.57 -7.62 7.44
CA LEU A 66 1.40 -8.35 7.91
C LEU A 66 0.55 -8.70 6.70
N ILE A 67 0.45 -9.99 6.40
CA ILE A 67 -0.23 -10.49 5.21
C ILE A 67 -1.41 -11.34 5.64
N HIS A 68 -2.61 -10.95 5.19
CA HIS A 68 -3.84 -11.74 5.35
C HIS A 68 -4.22 -12.36 4.00
N ASP A 69 -4.36 -13.67 3.94
CA ASP A 69 -4.58 -14.43 2.70
C ASP A 69 -6.03 -14.40 2.18
N GLY A 70 -6.96 -13.86 2.97
CA GLY A 70 -8.39 -13.80 2.67
C GLY A 70 -9.19 -14.98 3.25
N GLY A 71 -8.50 -16.07 3.62
CA GLY A 71 -9.07 -17.26 4.28
C GLY A 71 -9.09 -17.21 5.80
N GLY A 72 -8.55 -16.14 6.40
CA GLY A 72 -8.49 -15.94 7.84
C GLY A 72 -7.11 -16.20 8.45
N SER A 73 -6.12 -16.60 7.64
CA SER A 73 -4.74 -16.75 8.10
C SER A 73 -4.00 -15.43 7.99
N VAL A 74 -3.25 -15.07 9.05
CA VAL A 74 -2.36 -13.91 9.06
C VAL A 74 -0.94 -14.36 9.34
N ASN A 75 -0.03 -13.98 8.44
CA ASN A 75 1.40 -14.28 8.55
C ASN A 75 2.21 -12.99 8.69
N LEU A 76 3.27 -13.05 9.51
CA LEU A 76 4.27 -12.00 9.64
C LEU A 76 5.53 -12.42 8.88
N PHE A 77 6.01 -11.54 8.01
CA PHE A 77 7.30 -11.68 7.32
C PHE A 77 8.21 -10.50 7.63
#